data_AF-A0A1C6W9J1-F1
#
_entry.id   AF-A0A1C6W9J1-F1
#
_cell.length_a   1.000
_cell.length_b   1.000
_cell.length_c   1.000
_cell.angle_alpha   90.00
_cell.angle_beta   90.00
_cell.angle_gamma   90.00
#
_symmetry.space_group_name_H-M   'P 1'
#
loop_
_entity.id
_entity.type
_entity.pdbx_description
1 polymer ?
#
loop_
_entity_poly.entity_id
_entity_poly.type
_entity_poly.pdbx_seq_one_letter_code
_entity_poly.pdbx_strand_id
1 'polypeptide(L)'
;MNRFYIQIVFFLLSVFLHVNNKTLATEPAPGTSTTPESTYHYLTPEEVFVNHQHLLCTNPEEIKGARELMNEAIEHLKKHAESVDDYETCRTDSSLHMLLYKKKHDEKTDIEKIHYAICGDSQYYNIIYNIWDPNHDSPFNNGSVKITRVYDPSLVMIQQRYEKKFLSRQKYFYALVKRARISGNKTIIVMTTPNVNDHSPSKEEYKNKIIENANLLKIDIDSEEDIRKGKLEK
;
A
#
# COMPACT_ATOMS: atom_id res chain seq x y z
N MET A 1 -23.92 -2.35 22.03
CA MET A 1 -22.60 -2.81 22.53
C MET A 1 -21.94 -3.58 21.42
N ASN A 2 -20.96 -2.99 20.72
CA ASN A 2 -19.98 -3.80 19.98
C ASN A 2 -18.67 -3.01 19.85
N ARG A 3 -17.65 -3.50 20.57
CA ARG A 3 -16.28 -2.99 20.56
C ARG A 3 -15.57 -3.65 19.37
N PHE A 4 -15.35 -2.91 18.29
CA PHE A 4 -14.44 -3.37 17.24
C PHE A 4 -13.03 -2.89 17.57
N TYR A 5 -12.26 -3.82 18.14
CA TYR A 5 -10.81 -3.81 18.22
C TYR A 5 -10.24 -3.60 16.82
N ILE A 6 -9.30 -2.67 16.65
CA ILE A 6 -8.60 -2.49 15.37
C ILE A 6 -7.64 -3.66 15.22
N GLN A 7 -8.04 -4.59 14.37
CA GLN A 7 -7.20 -5.66 13.84
C GLN A 7 -6.53 -5.05 12.61
N ILE A 8 -5.20 -4.95 12.61
CA ILE A 8 -4.46 -4.45 11.45
C ILE A 8 -4.70 -5.46 10.30
N VAL A 9 -5.40 -5.02 9.26
CA VAL A 9 -5.68 -5.81 8.06
C VAL A 9 -4.58 -5.54 7.04
N PHE A 10 -3.80 -6.56 6.70
CA PHE A 10 -2.88 -6.52 5.56
C PHE A 10 -3.65 -6.89 4.28
N PHE A 11 -3.69 -5.99 3.29
CA PHE A 11 -4.28 -6.28 1.99
C PHE A 11 -3.20 -6.77 1.02
N LEU A 12 -3.49 -7.88 0.33
CA LEU A 12 -2.56 -8.54 -0.59
C LEU A 12 -3.24 -8.76 -1.93
N LEU A 13 -3.06 -7.81 -2.87
CA LEU A 13 -3.63 -7.89 -4.21
C LEU A 13 -2.69 -8.71 -5.11
N SER A 14 -3.18 -9.85 -5.62
CA SER A 14 -2.51 -10.62 -6.67
C SER A 14 -3.42 -10.68 -7.89
N VAL A 15 -3.00 -10.04 -8.99
CA VAL A 15 -3.70 -10.09 -10.27
C VAL A 15 -3.02 -11.14 -11.15
N PHE A 16 -3.73 -12.21 -11.51
CA PHE A 16 -3.27 -13.19 -12.50
C PHE A 16 -4.14 -13.06 -13.76
N LEU A 17 -3.51 -12.79 -14.90
CA LEU A 17 -4.15 -12.78 -16.22
C LEU A 17 -3.90 -14.13 -16.91
N HIS A 18 -4.97 -14.81 -17.31
CA HIS A 18 -4.88 -15.95 -18.23
C HIS A 18 -4.86 -15.42 -19.67
N VAL A 19 -3.66 -15.32 -20.26
CA VAL A 19 -3.52 -14.95 -21.67
C VAL A 19 -3.60 -16.22 -22.51
N ASN A 20 -4.60 -16.29 -23.38
CA ASN A 20 -4.76 -17.39 -24.32
C ASN A 20 -3.80 -17.19 -25.50
N ASN A 21 -2.78 -18.04 -25.62
CA ASN A 21 -1.77 -17.92 -26.67
C ASN A 21 -2.31 -18.51 -27.97
N LYS A 22 -3.02 -17.71 -28.76
CA LYS A 22 -3.25 -17.98 -30.18
C LYS A 22 -2.48 -16.96 -31.00
N THR A 23 -1.32 -17.37 -31.47
CA THR A 23 -0.43 -16.60 -32.35
C THR A 23 -1.13 -16.25 -33.66
N LEU A 24 -1.18 -14.95 -33.98
CA LEU A 24 -1.19 -14.45 -35.35
C LEU A 24 -0.20 -13.28 -35.41
N ALA A 25 0.90 -13.50 -36.11
CA ALA A 25 1.89 -12.49 -36.41
C ALA A 25 1.34 -11.54 -37.47
N THR A 26 1.09 -10.29 -37.08
CA THR A 26 1.03 -9.14 -37.98
C THR A 26 1.48 -7.91 -37.18
N GLU A 27 2.54 -7.25 -37.65
CA GLU A 27 3.04 -5.99 -37.11
C GLU A 27 2.00 -4.88 -37.31
N PRO A 28 1.50 -4.18 -36.27
CA PRO A 28 0.65 -3.02 -36.49
C PRO A 28 1.53 -1.79 -36.66
N ALA A 29 1.35 -1.10 -37.79
CA ALA A 29 1.85 0.25 -38.03
C ALA A 29 1.42 1.20 -36.89
N PRO A 30 2.19 2.28 -36.59
CA PRO A 30 1.87 3.22 -35.53
C PRO A 30 0.67 4.07 -35.94
N GLY A 31 -0.54 3.53 -35.76
CA GLY A 31 -1.76 4.31 -35.76
C GLY A 31 -1.84 5.05 -34.43
N THR A 32 -1.98 6.37 -34.47
CA THR A 32 -2.36 7.18 -33.31
C THR A 32 -3.75 6.76 -32.86
N SER A 33 -3.82 5.73 -32.02
CA SER A 33 -5.02 5.42 -31.25
C SER A 33 -5.14 6.50 -30.18
N THR A 34 -5.91 7.54 -30.46
CA THR A 34 -6.39 8.47 -29.44
C THR A 34 -7.15 7.62 -28.44
N THR A 35 -6.49 7.36 -27.31
CA THR A 35 -7.06 6.61 -26.19
C THR A 35 -8.21 7.47 -25.67
N PRO A 36 -9.40 6.93 -25.42
CA PRO A 36 -10.50 7.73 -24.88
C PRO A 36 -10.02 8.36 -23.56
N GLU A 37 -10.10 9.69 -23.46
CA GLU A 37 -9.80 10.43 -22.23
C GLU A 37 -10.61 9.82 -21.09
N SER A 38 -9.92 9.15 -20.16
CA SER A 38 -10.57 8.72 -18.94
C SER A 38 -10.94 9.97 -18.15
N THR A 39 -12.20 10.06 -17.73
CA THR A 39 -12.74 11.15 -16.89
C THR A 39 -12.00 11.29 -15.54
N TYR A 40 -11.15 10.31 -15.20
CA TYR A 40 -10.24 10.34 -14.05
C TYR A 40 -8.79 10.45 -14.55
N HIS A 41 -8.14 11.57 -14.24
CA HIS A 41 -6.72 11.77 -14.49
C HIS A 41 -5.93 11.40 -13.23
N TYR A 42 -5.60 10.12 -13.07
CA TYR A 42 -4.72 9.66 -12.00
C TYR A 42 -3.29 10.10 -12.29
N LEU A 43 -2.57 10.57 -11.26
CA LEU A 43 -1.16 10.88 -11.42
C LEU A 43 -0.35 9.61 -11.64
N THR A 44 0.52 9.66 -12.64
CA THR A 44 1.59 8.68 -12.77
C THR A 44 2.55 8.81 -11.59
N PRO A 45 3.19 7.72 -11.16
CA PRO A 45 4.21 7.75 -10.12
C PRO A 45 5.35 8.75 -10.36
N GLU A 46 5.73 8.96 -11.61
CA GLU A 46 6.72 9.94 -12.01
C GLU A 46 6.21 11.37 -11.78
N GLU A 47 4.95 11.66 -12.09
CA GLU A 47 4.30 12.94 -11.74
C GLU A 47 4.15 13.11 -10.23
N VAL A 48 3.77 12.07 -9.49
CA VAL A 48 3.72 12.09 -8.02
C VAL A 48 5.09 12.45 -7.46
N PHE A 49 6.17 11.86 -7.99
CA PHE A 49 7.54 12.18 -7.59
C PHE A 49 7.90 13.65 -7.87
N VAL A 50 7.65 14.14 -9.08
CA VAL A 50 7.96 15.54 -9.46
C VAL A 50 7.19 16.52 -8.58
N ASN A 51 5.90 16.28 -8.35
CA ASN A 51 5.06 17.14 -7.51
C ASN A 51 5.53 17.19 -6.04
N HIS A 52 6.20 16.15 -5.57
CA HIS A 52 6.66 16.01 -4.18
C HIS A 52 8.19 16.07 -4.04
N GLN A 53 8.92 16.57 -5.04
CA GLN A 53 10.39 16.64 -5.01
C GLN A 53 10.93 17.47 -3.84
N HIS A 54 10.15 18.44 -3.35
CA HIS A 54 10.47 19.23 -2.16
C HIS A 54 10.51 18.39 -0.86
N LEU A 55 9.98 17.17 -0.87
CA LEU A 55 10.01 16.19 0.25
C LEU A 55 11.09 15.11 0.07
N LEU A 56 12.02 15.30 -0.87
CA LEU A 56 13.08 14.32 -1.14
C LEU A 56 13.98 14.13 0.08
N CYS A 57 14.14 12.89 0.52
CA CYS A 57 15.04 12.52 1.60
C CYS A 57 16.49 12.74 1.16
N THR A 58 17.29 13.36 2.01
CA THR A 58 18.72 13.59 1.79
C THR A 58 19.61 12.78 2.73
N ASN A 59 19.03 12.07 3.69
CA ASN A 59 19.78 11.24 4.63
C ASN A 59 20.15 9.88 3.99
N PRO A 60 21.43 9.61 3.70
CA PRO A 60 21.84 8.38 3.02
C PRO A 60 21.57 7.11 3.83
N GLU A 61 21.66 7.17 5.16
CA GLU A 61 21.41 6.01 6.03
C GLU A 61 19.94 5.63 6.00
N GLU A 62 19.05 6.62 6.07
CA GLU A 62 17.61 6.41 5.97
C GLU A 62 17.20 5.89 4.60
N ILE A 63 17.74 6.47 3.52
CA ILE A 63 17.49 6.00 2.14
C ILE A 63 17.89 4.53 1.99
N LYS A 64 19.07 4.17 2.50
CA LYS A 64 19.56 2.78 2.46
C LYS A 64 18.64 1.86 3.27
N GLY A 65 18.34 2.22 4.51
CA GLY A 65 17.49 1.42 5.39
C GLY A 65 16.07 1.25 4.86
N ALA A 66 15.46 2.31 4.33
CA ALA A 66 14.14 2.24 3.70
C ALA A 66 14.15 1.33 2.47
N ARG A 67 15.20 1.38 1.64
CA ARG A 67 15.33 0.49 0.48
C ARG A 67 15.49 -0.97 0.88
N GLU A 68 16.34 -1.25 1.85
CA GLU A 68 16.59 -2.61 2.36
C GLU A 68 15.31 -3.21 2.97
N LEU A 69 14.66 -2.46 3.87
CA LEU A 69 13.40 -2.87 4.49
C LEU A 69 12.31 -3.16 3.45
N MET A 70 12.15 -2.28 2.47
CA MET A 70 11.08 -2.46 1.48
C MET A 70 11.40 -3.55 0.45
N ASN A 71 12.66 -3.91 0.25
CA ASN A 71 13.02 -5.10 -0.53
C ASN A 71 12.60 -6.38 0.21
N GLU A 72 12.89 -6.47 1.51
CA GLU A 72 12.43 -7.57 2.36
C GLU A 72 10.90 -7.65 2.38
N ALA A 73 10.22 -6.51 2.54
CA ALA A 73 8.76 -6.45 2.52
C ALA A 73 8.15 -7.00 1.23
N ILE A 74 8.77 -6.74 0.07
CA ILE A 74 8.35 -7.31 -1.22
C ILE A 74 8.45 -8.83 -1.20
N GLU A 75 9.54 -9.41 -0.70
CA GLU A 75 9.73 -10.86 -0.65
C GLU A 75 8.73 -11.54 0.30
N HIS A 76 8.47 -10.94 1.46
CA HIS A 76 7.40 -11.40 2.36
C HIS A 76 6.04 -11.37 1.67
N LEU A 77 5.72 -10.27 0.97
CA LEU A 77 4.45 -10.12 0.28
C LEU A 77 4.30 -11.16 -0.85
N LYS A 78 5.35 -11.42 -1.63
CA LYS A 78 5.37 -12.48 -2.67
C LYS A 78 5.07 -13.84 -2.07
N LYS A 79 5.74 -14.21 -0.97
CA LYS A 79 5.53 -15.50 -0.30
C LYS A 79 4.06 -15.69 0.12
N HIS A 80 3.43 -14.64 0.66
CA HIS A 80 2.02 -14.67 1.03
C HIS A 80 1.05 -14.61 -0.17
N ALA A 81 1.48 -14.04 -1.30
CA ALA A 81 0.72 -14.01 -2.54
C ALA A 81 0.62 -15.39 -3.22
N GLU A 82 1.72 -16.14 -3.26
CA GLU A 82 1.90 -17.32 -4.12
C GLU A 82 1.10 -18.56 -3.71
N SER A 83 0.80 -18.74 -2.42
CA SER A 83 0.04 -19.89 -1.92
C SER A 83 -1.16 -19.46 -1.06
N VAL A 84 -2.17 -20.32 -1.00
CA VAL A 84 -3.29 -20.26 -0.07
C VAL A 84 -3.38 -21.51 0.80
N ASP A 85 -2.43 -22.44 0.69
CA ASP A 85 -2.53 -23.77 1.32
C ASP A 85 -2.54 -23.70 2.85
N ASP A 86 -1.81 -22.73 3.41
CA ASP A 86 -1.77 -22.46 4.84
C ASP A 86 -2.86 -21.49 5.32
N TYR A 87 -3.81 -21.12 4.45
CA TYR A 87 -4.88 -20.19 4.76
C TYR A 87 -6.22 -20.89 4.88
N GLU A 88 -6.99 -20.51 5.89
CA GLU A 88 -8.39 -20.88 6.03
C GLU A 88 -9.27 -19.95 5.17
N THR A 89 -10.14 -20.53 4.34
CA THR A 89 -11.14 -19.76 3.58
C THR A 89 -12.25 -19.29 4.51
N CYS A 90 -12.44 -17.97 4.62
CA CYS A 90 -13.43 -17.38 5.53
C CYS A 90 -14.76 -17.07 4.85
N ARG A 91 -14.73 -16.43 3.68
CA ARG A 91 -15.92 -16.01 2.94
C ARG A 91 -15.68 -16.04 1.44
N THR A 92 -16.73 -16.42 0.73
CA THR A 92 -16.80 -16.46 -0.72
C THR A 92 -17.97 -15.58 -1.13
N ASP A 93 -17.73 -14.50 -1.85
CA ASP A 93 -18.80 -13.76 -2.53
C ASP A 93 -18.71 -14.04 -4.02
N SER A 94 -19.53 -14.99 -4.48
CA SER A 94 -19.59 -15.42 -5.88
C SER A 94 -20.07 -14.32 -6.81
N SER A 95 -20.79 -13.30 -6.31
CA SER A 95 -21.28 -12.19 -7.13
C SER A 95 -20.21 -11.13 -7.41
N LEU A 96 -19.19 -11.04 -6.55
CA LEU A 96 -18.10 -10.06 -6.63
C LEU A 96 -16.74 -10.68 -7.03
N HIS A 97 -16.70 -11.97 -7.38
CA HIS A 97 -15.45 -12.73 -7.61
C HIS A 97 -14.40 -12.48 -6.50
N MET A 98 -14.85 -12.43 -5.25
CA MET A 98 -14.03 -12.09 -4.09
C MET A 98 -13.89 -13.30 -3.15
N LEU A 99 -12.65 -13.61 -2.78
CA LEU A 99 -12.29 -14.69 -1.87
C LEU A 99 -11.50 -14.12 -0.70
N LEU A 100 -12.00 -14.32 0.52
CA LEU A 100 -11.34 -13.92 1.76
C LEU A 100 -10.72 -15.13 2.45
N TYR A 101 -9.45 -14.99 2.79
CA TYR A 101 -8.62 -15.97 3.44
C TYR A 101 -8.03 -15.41 4.73
N LYS A 102 -7.78 -16.27 5.71
CA LYS A 102 -7.14 -15.90 6.97
C LYS A 102 -6.13 -16.95 7.40
N LYS A 103 -5.00 -16.51 7.94
CA LYS A 103 -3.96 -17.36 8.52
C LYS A 103 -3.49 -16.77 9.84
N LYS A 104 -3.15 -17.63 10.80
CA LYS A 104 -2.41 -17.24 12.00
C LYS A 104 -0.91 -17.21 11.71
N HIS A 105 -0.27 -16.09 12.01
CA HIS A 105 1.18 -15.93 12.04
C HIS A 105 1.62 -15.87 13.51
N ASP A 106 2.49 -16.80 13.89
CA ASP A 106 3.04 -16.98 15.25
C ASP A 106 1.96 -16.96 16.35
N GLU A 107 0.81 -17.57 16.05
CA GLU A 107 -0.39 -17.73 16.89
C GLU A 107 -1.10 -16.43 17.34
N LYS A 108 -0.44 -15.28 17.23
CA LYS A 108 -0.88 -14.00 17.79
C LYS A 108 -1.24 -12.95 16.75
N THR A 109 -0.79 -13.12 15.52
CA THR A 109 -1.03 -12.17 14.43
C THR A 109 -1.94 -12.82 13.41
N ASP A 110 -3.03 -12.14 13.06
CA ASP A 110 -3.88 -12.57 11.97
C ASP A 110 -3.41 -11.94 10.67
N ILE A 111 -3.19 -12.78 9.65
CA ILE A 111 -2.92 -12.36 8.28
C ILE A 111 -4.18 -12.62 7.48
N GLU A 112 -4.77 -11.56 6.97
CA GLU A 112 -5.89 -11.62 6.05
C GLU A 112 -5.40 -11.52 4.61
N LYS A 113 -6.09 -12.16 3.69
CA LYS A 113 -5.78 -12.12 2.26
C LYS A 113 -7.08 -12.06 1.48
N ILE A 114 -7.17 -11.12 0.55
CA ILE A 114 -8.33 -10.93 -0.31
C ILE A 114 -7.88 -11.10 -1.74
N HIS A 115 -8.46 -12.09 -2.42
CA HIS A 115 -8.35 -12.22 -3.86
C HIS A 115 -9.60 -11.61 -4.48
N TYR A 116 -9.41 -10.62 -5.35
CA TYR A 116 -10.48 -9.93 -6.05
C TYR A 116 -10.14 -9.85 -7.54
N ALA A 117 -11.06 -10.31 -8.40
CA ALA A 117 -10.90 -10.26 -9.85
C ALA A 117 -11.74 -9.11 -10.43
N ILE A 118 -11.08 -8.21 -11.17
CA ILE A 118 -11.74 -7.12 -11.89
C ILE A 118 -11.84 -7.53 -13.36
N CYS A 119 -13.07 -7.63 -13.88
CA CYS A 119 -13.34 -7.95 -15.28
C CYS A 119 -13.56 -6.67 -16.10
N GLY A 120 -12.66 -6.35 -17.03
CA GLY A 120 -12.76 -5.23 -17.95
C GLY A 120 -11.47 -5.00 -18.75
N ASP A 121 -11.60 -4.49 -19.98
CA ASP A 121 -10.44 -4.25 -20.86
C ASP A 121 -9.55 -3.11 -20.33
N SER A 122 -8.22 -3.29 -20.45
CA SER A 122 -7.15 -2.30 -20.26
C SER A 122 -7.10 -1.47 -18.94
N GLN A 123 -7.66 -1.96 -17.83
CA GLN A 123 -7.64 -1.20 -16.56
C GLN A 123 -6.36 -1.38 -15.72
N TYR A 124 -5.38 -2.17 -16.14
CA TYR A 124 -4.23 -2.53 -15.31
C TYR A 124 -3.48 -1.31 -14.74
N TYR A 125 -3.01 -0.42 -15.60
CA TYR A 125 -2.29 0.77 -15.15
C TYR A 125 -3.20 1.75 -14.41
N ASN A 126 -4.46 1.88 -14.81
CA ASN A 126 -5.44 2.74 -14.13
C ASN A 126 -5.65 2.29 -12.68
N ILE A 127 -5.75 0.98 -12.43
CA ILE A 127 -5.85 0.43 -11.06
C ILE A 127 -4.59 0.75 -10.27
N ILE A 128 -3.41 0.54 -10.87
CA ILE A 128 -2.13 0.82 -10.21
C ILE A 128 -1.99 2.32 -9.88
N TYR A 129 -2.37 3.21 -10.79
CA TYR A 129 -2.28 4.66 -10.59
C TYR A 129 -3.31 5.15 -9.58
N ASN A 130 -4.52 4.62 -9.59
CA ASN A 130 -5.53 4.89 -8.57
C ASN A 130 -5.03 4.52 -7.17
N ILE A 131 -4.40 3.35 -7.00
CA ILE A 131 -3.86 2.91 -5.70
C ILE A 131 -2.65 3.75 -5.26
N TRP A 132 -1.82 4.19 -6.21
CA TRP A 132 -0.57 4.90 -5.92
C TRP A 132 -0.76 6.41 -5.70
N ASP A 133 -1.72 7.03 -6.36
CA ASP A 133 -1.96 8.47 -6.31
C ASP A 133 -2.59 8.89 -4.96
N PRO A 134 -1.87 9.67 -4.13
CA PRO A 134 -2.38 10.09 -2.81
C PRO A 134 -3.55 11.08 -2.90
N ASN A 135 -3.82 11.68 -4.07
CA ASN A 135 -4.89 12.66 -4.25
C ASN A 135 -6.27 12.02 -4.44
N HIS A 136 -6.32 10.69 -4.56
CA HIS A 136 -7.54 9.94 -4.76
C HIS A 136 -7.81 9.04 -3.56
N ASP A 137 -9.10 8.82 -3.27
CA ASP A 137 -9.50 7.93 -2.18
C ASP A 137 -8.96 6.53 -2.44
N SER A 138 -8.23 5.99 -1.47
CA SER A 138 -7.72 4.63 -1.57
C SER A 138 -8.90 3.65 -1.61
N PRO A 139 -8.94 2.72 -2.57
CA PRO A 139 -9.99 1.71 -2.62
C PRO A 139 -9.93 0.73 -1.44
N PHE A 140 -8.85 0.75 -0.65
CA PHE A 140 -8.61 -0.18 0.46
C PHE A 140 -8.60 0.48 1.84
N ASN A 141 -8.32 1.78 1.92
CA ASN A 141 -8.18 2.50 3.19
C ASN A 141 -8.96 3.80 3.18
N ASN A 142 -9.94 3.91 4.08
CA ASN A 142 -10.68 5.17 4.25
C ASN A 142 -9.81 6.23 4.94
N GLY A 143 -10.08 7.49 4.62
CA GLY A 143 -9.39 8.65 5.21
C GLY A 143 -8.41 9.30 4.25
N SER A 144 -7.62 10.26 4.75
CA SER A 144 -6.71 11.04 3.92
C SER A 144 -5.28 10.51 3.95
N VAL A 145 -4.66 10.47 2.78
CA VAL A 145 -3.25 10.15 2.58
C VAL A 145 -2.49 11.46 2.35
N LYS A 146 -1.33 11.59 3.01
CA LYS A 146 -0.36 12.66 2.72
C LYS A 146 1.01 12.06 2.52
N ILE A 147 1.71 12.44 1.44
CA ILE A 147 3.14 12.13 1.30
C ILE A 147 3.93 13.02 2.28
N THR A 148 4.77 12.39 3.08
CA THR A 148 5.60 13.05 4.10
C THR A 148 7.07 13.05 3.73
N ARG A 149 7.50 12.08 2.92
CA ARG A 149 8.87 11.96 2.43
C ARG A 149 8.89 11.20 1.11
N VAL A 150 9.82 11.55 0.23
CA VAL A 150 10.06 10.88 -1.05
C VAL A 150 11.49 10.33 -1.06
N TYR A 151 11.70 9.11 -1.56
CA TYR A 151 13.03 8.52 -1.70
C TYR A 151 13.41 8.39 -3.17
N ASP A 152 12.48 7.89 -3.99
CA ASP A 152 12.59 7.76 -5.45
C ASP A 152 11.18 7.62 -6.06
N PRO A 153 11.01 7.58 -7.40
CA PRO A 153 9.68 7.47 -8.03
C PRO A 153 8.88 6.19 -7.69
N SER A 154 9.48 5.25 -6.97
CA SER A 154 8.89 3.98 -6.58
C SER A 154 8.74 3.81 -5.07
N LEU A 155 9.28 4.72 -4.26
CA LEU A 155 9.33 4.61 -2.80
C LEU A 155 9.06 5.97 -2.13
N VAL A 156 7.99 6.00 -1.34
CA VAL A 156 7.56 7.17 -0.57
C VAL A 156 7.23 6.78 0.86
N MET A 157 7.19 7.77 1.76
CA MET A 157 6.60 7.64 3.07
C MET A 157 5.31 8.43 3.13
N ILE A 158 4.25 7.80 3.61
CA ILE A 158 2.95 8.43 3.77
C ILE A 158 2.57 8.57 5.24
N GLN A 159 1.69 9.52 5.50
CA GLN A 159 0.86 9.62 6.68
C GLN A 159 -0.59 9.34 6.26
N GLN A 160 -1.19 8.30 6.83
CA GLN A 160 -2.62 8.03 6.70
C GLN A 160 -3.33 8.58 7.93
N ARG A 161 -4.39 9.37 7.74
CA ARG A 161 -5.29 9.82 8.82
C ARG A 161 -6.69 9.29 8.57
N TYR A 162 -7.24 8.55 9.52
CA TYR A 162 -8.61 8.04 9.45
C TYR A 162 -9.62 9.14 9.77
N GLU A 163 -10.86 8.98 9.34
CA GLU A 163 -11.93 9.87 9.79
C GLU A 163 -12.24 9.69 11.28
N LYS A 164 -12.58 10.80 11.94
CA LYS A 164 -12.96 10.78 13.35
C LYS A 164 -14.33 10.14 13.51
N LYS A 165 -14.41 8.98 14.16
CA LYS A 165 -15.70 8.42 14.58
C LYS A 165 -16.26 9.21 15.77
N PHE A 166 -17.59 9.25 15.88
CA PHE A 166 -18.29 9.92 16.99
C PHE A 166 -17.70 9.48 18.35
N LEU A 167 -17.36 10.45 19.21
CA LEU A 167 -16.73 10.26 20.53
C LEU A 167 -15.32 9.62 20.55
N SER A 168 -14.67 9.39 19.41
CA SER A 168 -13.29 8.86 19.36
C SER A 168 -12.27 9.91 18.96
N ARG A 169 -10.99 9.68 19.28
CA ARG A 169 -9.89 10.46 18.70
C ARG A 169 -9.67 10.03 17.26
N GLN A 170 -9.27 10.99 16.44
CA GLN A 170 -8.84 10.70 15.09
C GLN A 170 -7.55 9.87 15.13
N LYS A 171 -7.49 8.79 14.35
CA LYS A 171 -6.33 7.90 14.30
C LYS A 171 -5.45 8.17 13.10
N TYR A 172 -4.15 7.93 13.21
CA TYR A 172 -3.22 8.07 12.10
C TYR A 172 -2.06 7.09 12.23
N PHE A 173 -1.39 6.80 11.11
CA PHE A 173 -0.13 6.07 11.12
C PHE A 173 0.78 6.55 10.00
N TYR A 174 2.07 6.20 10.10
CA TYR A 174 3.03 6.38 9.02
C TYR A 174 3.43 5.03 8.42
N ALA A 175 3.71 5.02 7.13
CA ALA A 175 4.24 3.84 6.47
C ALA A 175 5.12 4.20 5.27
N LEU A 176 6.11 3.36 5.01
CA LEU A 176 6.81 3.31 3.73
C LEU A 176 5.93 2.55 2.74
N VAL A 177 5.83 3.07 1.52
CA VAL A 177 5.09 2.46 0.42
C VAL A 177 6.02 2.31 -0.76
N LYS A 178 6.15 1.08 -1.26
CA LYS A 178 6.99 0.76 -2.40
C LYS A 178 6.18 0.11 -3.52
N ARG A 179 6.37 0.61 -4.73
CA ARG A 179 5.87 0.02 -5.97
C ARG A 179 7.02 -0.69 -6.69
N ALA A 180 6.86 -1.98 -6.97
CA ALA A 180 7.81 -2.76 -7.74
C ALA A 180 7.13 -3.40 -8.94
N ARG A 181 7.56 -3.03 -10.15
CA ARG A 181 7.14 -3.70 -11.37
C ARG A 181 7.92 -5.00 -11.51
N ILE A 182 7.22 -6.14 -11.46
CA ILE A 182 7.82 -7.47 -11.53
C ILE A 182 7.88 -7.95 -12.98
N SER A 183 6.84 -7.69 -13.77
CA SER A 183 6.76 -8.00 -15.20
C SER A 183 5.82 -7.01 -15.91
N GLY A 184 5.55 -7.22 -17.21
CA GLY A 184 4.63 -6.40 -17.98
C GLY A 184 3.21 -6.32 -17.39
N ASN A 185 2.77 -7.36 -16.68
CA ASN A 185 1.43 -7.55 -16.15
C ASN A 185 1.38 -7.84 -14.64
N LYS A 186 2.50 -7.70 -13.94
CA LYS A 186 2.60 -7.94 -12.49
C LYS A 186 3.32 -6.79 -11.81
N THR A 187 2.63 -6.15 -10.86
CA THR A 187 3.13 -5.07 -10.02
C THR A 187 2.82 -5.43 -8.58
N ILE A 188 3.77 -5.15 -7.70
CA ILE A 188 3.63 -5.26 -6.26
C ILE A 188 3.61 -3.83 -5.70
N ILE A 189 2.58 -3.51 -4.93
CA ILE A 189 2.57 -2.33 -4.06
C ILE A 189 2.55 -2.86 -2.64
N VAL A 190 3.58 -2.54 -1.87
CA VAL A 190 3.74 -2.99 -0.49
C VAL A 190 3.82 -1.79 0.44
N MET A 191 3.22 -1.91 1.62
CA MET A 191 3.25 -0.91 2.66
C MET A 191 3.81 -1.54 3.95
N THR A 192 4.69 -0.83 4.64
CA THR A 192 5.27 -1.30 5.92
C THR A 192 5.53 -0.10 6.82
N THR A 193 5.10 -0.19 8.08
CA THR A 193 5.35 0.84 9.09
C THR A 193 6.71 0.58 9.78
N PRO A 194 7.69 1.48 9.62
CA PRO A 194 8.94 1.45 10.39
C PRO A 194 8.74 2.09 11.78
N ASN A 195 9.81 2.15 12.58
CA ASN A 195 9.79 2.90 13.84
C ASN A 195 9.88 4.40 13.56
N VAL A 196 8.75 5.10 13.64
CA VAL A 196 8.67 6.54 13.33
C VAL A 196 8.62 7.37 14.60
N ASN A 197 9.58 8.26 14.80
CA ASN A 197 9.49 9.34 15.77
C ASN A 197 8.80 10.55 15.13
N ASP A 198 7.57 10.81 15.54
CA ASP A 198 6.73 11.92 15.10
C ASP A 198 6.54 12.98 16.18
N HIS A 199 7.34 12.92 17.26
CA HIS A 199 7.28 13.83 18.40
C HIS A 199 5.88 13.91 19.06
N SER A 200 5.06 12.86 18.89
CA SER A 200 3.80 12.69 19.59
C SER A 200 4.04 12.41 21.07
N PRO A 201 3.20 12.90 22.00
CA PRO A 201 3.33 12.61 23.43
C PRO A 201 2.93 11.18 23.80
N SER A 202 2.47 10.37 22.83
CA SER A 202 2.13 8.97 23.05
C SER A 202 3.34 8.18 23.54
N LYS A 203 3.12 7.30 24.52
CA LYS A 203 4.12 6.35 25.01
C LYS A 203 4.00 4.98 24.35
N GLU A 204 2.97 4.79 23.52
CA GLU A 204 2.74 3.53 22.83
C GLU A 204 3.64 3.43 21.61
N GLU A 205 4.50 2.42 21.59
CA GLU A 205 5.35 2.08 20.46
C GLU A 205 4.69 0.92 19.69
N TYR A 206 4.41 1.15 18.41
CA TYR A 206 4.01 0.07 17.51
C TYR A 206 5.22 -0.79 17.16
N LYS A 207 5.05 -2.12 17.25
CA LYS A 207 6.04 -3.09 16.78
C LYS A 207 5.45 -3.91 15.64
N ASN A 208 6.13 -3.89 14.50
CA ASN A 208 5.82 -4.73 13.36
C ASN A 208 6.10 -6.20 13.72
N LYS A 209 5.07 -7.03 13.61
CA LYS A 209 5.10 -8.46 13.96
C LYS A 209 5.33 -9.39 12.76
N ILE A 210 5.36 -8.85 11.53
CA ILE A 210 5.52 -9.64 10.30
C ILE A 210 6.93 -9.46 9.74
N ILE A 211 7.44 -8.23 9.78
CA ILE A 211 8.78 -7.88 9.30
C ILE A 211 9.52 -7.26 10.48
N GLU A 212 10.26 -8.09 11.22
CA GLU A 212 10.93 -7.66 12.46
C GLU A 212 11.95 -6.54 12.21
N ASN A 213 12.62 -6.57 11.06
CA ASN A 213 13.59 -5.55 10.64
C ASN A 213 12.95 -4.16 10.48
N ALA A 214 11.62 -4.07 10.29
CA ALA A 214 10.93 -2.78 10.28
C ALA A 214 11.08 -2.02 11.60
N ASN A 215 11.25 -2.73 12.71
CA ASN A 215 11.42 -2.14 14.04
C ASN A 215 12.81 -1.53 14.26
N LEU A 216 13.79 -1.90 13.43
CA LEU A 216 15.17 -1.41 13.51
C LEU A 216 15.34 -0.07 12.78
N LEU A 217 14.59 0.14 11.70
CA LEU A 217 14.62 1.38 10.94
C LEU A 217 13.91 2.49 11.71
N LYS A 218 14.69 3.44 12.22
CA LYS A 218 14.18 4.63 12.91
C LYS A 218 14.13 5.81 11.96
N ILE A 219 12.98 6.45 11.88
CA ILE A 219 12.74 7.60 11.01
C ILE A 219 12.19 8.74 11.86
N ASP A 220 12.85 9.89 11.83
CA ASP A 220 12.36 11.11 12.47
C ASP A 220 11.54 11.95 11.47
N ILE A 221 10.35 12.38 11.87
CA ILE A 221 9.41 13.16 11.06
C ILE A 221 9.02 14.41 11.85
N ASP A 222 9.20 15.58 11.24
CA ASP A 222 8.59 16.82 11.73
C ASP A 222 7.09 16.82 11.40
N SER A 223 6.31 16.31 12.35
CA SER A 223 4.87 16.10 12.21
C SER A 223 4.07 17.39 12.37
N GLU A 224 2.77 17.36 12.08
CA GLU A 224 1.93 18.54 12.29
C GLU A 224 1.68 18.83 13.78
N GLU A 225 1.33 20.09 14.10
CA GLU A 225 1.17 20.55 15.49
C GLU A 225 0.09 19.77 16.26
N ASP A 226 -0.95 19.30 15.58
CA ASP A 226 -2.01 18.49 16.18
C ASP A 226 -1.50 17.11 16.65
N ILE A 227 -0.56 16.50 15.92
CA ILE A 227 0.14 15.27 16.32
C ILE A 227 1.07 15.54 17.50
N ARG A 228 1.93 16.56 17.43
CA ARG A 228 2.83 16.92 18.54
C ARG A 228 2.09 17.31 19.83
N LYS A 229 0.86 17.81 19.72
CA LYS A 229 -0.04 18.09 20.86
C LYS A 229 -0.88 16.89 21.31
N GLY A 230 -0.76 15.73 20.66
CA GLY A 230 -1.50 14.51 21.01
C GLY A 230 -3.01 14.61 20.77
N LYS A 231 -3.44 15.46 19.83
CA LYS A 231 -4.87 15.56 19.43
C LYS A 231 -5.31 14.32 18.65
N LEU A 232 -4.38 13.70 17.93
CA LEU A 232 -4.59 12.45 17.20
C LEU A 232 -3.96 11.28 17.97
N GLU A 233 -4.49 10.08 17.75
CA GLU A 233 -4.02 8.81 18.31
C GLU A 233 -3.23 8.04 17.25
N LYS A 234 -2.02 7.62 17.59
CA LYS A 234 -1.12 6.86 16.70
C LYS A 234 -1.51 5.39 16.63
#